data_AF-A0A955D9C6-F1
#
_entry.id   AF-A0A955D9C6-F1
#
_cell.length_a   1.000
_cell.length_b   1.000
_cell.length_c   1.000
_cell.angle_alpha   90.00
_cell.angle_beta   90.00
_cell.angle_gamma   90.00
#
_symmetry.space_group_name_H-M   'P 1'
#
loop_
_entity.id
_entity.type
_entity.pdbx_description
1 polymer ?
#
loop_
_entity_poly.entity_id
_entity_poly.type
_entity_poly.pdbx_seq_one_letter_code
_entity_poly.pdbx_strand_id
1 'polypeptide(L)'
;MRRASAAWSRARSGGRPIDILDQSEVDALLAAADTGTATVEHKSARIFSTQRRDDELENLEIRPYDFKRPERVSKDQMRALQTLHEGFARNFGASLSGFLRTIVEVKVAT
;
A
#
# COMPACT_ATOMS: atom_id res chain seq x y z
N MET A 1 -44.39 -7.63 -55.31
CA MET A 1 -44.64 -6.81 -54.11
C MET A 1 -43.43 -6.93 -53.19
N ARG A 2 -42.41 -6.09 -53.38
CA ARG A 2 -42.05 -4.88 -52.58
C ARG A 2 -41.84 -5.16 -51.07
N ARG A 3 -40.57 -4.96 -50.70
CA ARG A 3 -39.92 -5.01 -49.38
C ARG A 3 -40.47 -3.99 -48.37
N ALA A 4 -40.39 -4.34 -47.08
CA ALA A 4 -40.05 -3.52 -45.89
C ALA A 4 -40.43 -4.38 -44.66
N SER A 5 -39.78 -4.39 -43.49
CA SER A 5 -39.12 -3.32 -42.75
C SER A 5 -38.32 -3.92 -41.58
N ALA A 6 -37.21 -3.25 -41.21
CA ALA A 6 -36.71 -2.94 -39.85
C ALA A 6 -36.72 -4.01 -38.73
N ALA A 7 -35.80 -4.07 -37.77
CA ALA A 7 -34.71 -3.22 -37.35
C ALA A 7 -33.86 -4.01 -36.33
N TRP A 8 -32.64 -3.51 -36.18
CA TRP A 8 -31.64 -3.73 -35.15
C TRP A 8 -32.08 -4.29 -33.78
N SER A 9 -31.24 -5.17 -33.24
CA SER A 9 -30.84 -5.11 -31.82
C SER A 9 -29.38 -5.59 -31.70
N ARG A 10 -28.41 -4.68 -31.83
CA ARG A 10 -27.82 -3.86 -30.75
C ARG A 10 -26.55 -4.52 -30.21
N ALA A 11 -25.43 -3.94 -30.61
CA ALA A 11 -24.15 -4.05 -29.93
C ALA A 11 -24.26 -3.66 -28.44
N ARG A 12 -23.71 -4.50 -27.57
CA ARG A 12 -23.22 -4.23 -26.21
C ARG A 12 -22.24 -5.38 -25.92
N SER A 13 -21.05 -5.23 -25.36
CA SER A 13 -20.32 -4.12 -24.75
C SER A 13 -18.94 -4.69 -24.38
N GLY A 14 -17.91 -3.85 -24.39
CA GLY A 14 -16.59 -4.23 -23.88
C GLY A 14 -16.62 -4.61 -22.40
N GLY A 15 -15.72 -5.55 -22.06
CA GLY A 15 -15.38 -6.01 -20.72
C GLY A 15 -14.51 -7.24 -20.91
N ARG A 16 -13.26 -7.23 -20.41
CA ARG A 16 -12.44 -8.45 -20.38
C ARG A 16 -13.27 -9.53 -19.68
N PRO A 17 -13.52 -10.69 -20.29
CA PRO A 17 -14.20 -11.76 -19.58
C PRO A 17 -13.37 -12.05 -18.34
N ILE A 18 -14.04 -12.13 -17.19
CA ILE A 18 -13.48 -12.77 -16.01
C ILE A 18 -13.06 -14.15 -16.52
N ASP A 19 -11.76 -14.47 -16.52
CA ASP A 19 -11.30 -15.82 -16.88
C ASP A 19 -11.90 -16.77 -15.85
N ILE A 20 -13.04 -17.35 -16.21
CA ILE A 20 -13.71 -18.39 -15.46
C ILE A 20 -12.95 -19.65 -15.79
N LEU A 21 -12.20 -20.14 -14.80
CA LEU A 21 -11.46 -21.39 -14.90
C LEU A 21 -12.43 -22.53 -15.20
N ASP A 22 -12.07 -23.37 -16.16
CA ASP A 22 -12.80 -24.61 -16.39
C ASP A 22 -12.53 -25.60 -15.25
N GLN A 23 -13.43 -26.57 -15.06
CA GLN A 23 -13.34 -27.55 -13.97
C GLN A 23 -12.01 -28.33 -13.99
N SER A 24 -11.48 -28.61 -15.19
CA SER A 24 -10.18 -29.25 -15.36
C SER A 24 -9.01 -28.42 -14.82
N GLU A 25 -9.10 -27.09 -14.95
CA GLU A 25 -8.09 -26.15 -14.45
C GLU A 25 -8.21 -25.99 -12.92
N VAL A 26 -9.44 -26.00 -12.39
CA VAL A 26 -9.69 -25.99 -10.94
C VAL A 26 -9.09 -27.22 -10.28
N ASP A 27 -9.31 -28.40 -10.85
CA ASP A 27 -8.79 -29.65 -10.29
C ASP A 27 -7.26 -29.73 -10.38
N ALA A 28 -6.67 -29.21 -11.47
CA ALA A 28 -5.22 -29.10 -11.62
C ALA A 28 -4.60 -28.17 -10.57
N LEU A 29 -5.24 -27.04 -10.27
CA LEU A 29 -4.80 -26.11 -9.22
C LEU A 29 -4.93 -26.72 -7.83
N LEU A 30 -6.01 -27.45 -7.55
CA LEU A 30 -6.23 -28.11 -6.26
C LEU A 30 -5.18 -29.20 -6.02
N ALA A 31 -4.90 -30.02 -7.04
CA ALA A 31 -3.86 -31.05 -6.97
C ALA A 31 -2.46 -30.44 -6.78
N ALA A 32 -2.16 -29.33 -7.45
CA ALA A 32 -0.90 -28.61 -7.28
C ALA A 32 -0.74 -27.99 -5.87
N ALA A 33 -1.85 -27.57 -5.25
CA ALA A 33 -1.86 -27.08 -3.87
C ALA A 33 -1.61 -28.20 -2.85
N ASP A 34 -2.26 -29.36 -3.02
CA ASP A 34 -2.08 -30.51 -2.14
C ASP A 34 -0.68 -31.13 -2.24
N THR A 35 -0.07 -31.11 -3.42
CA THR A 35 1.29 -31.61 -3.67
C THR A 35 2.39 -30.60 -3.30
N GLY A 36 2.02 -29.36 -2.96
CA GLY A 36 2.96 -28.29 -2.59
C GLY A 36 3.90 -27.87 -3.72
N THR A 37 3.67 -28.29 -4.97
CA THR A 37 4.53 -27.96 -6.13
C THR A 37 4.17 -26.63 -6.77
N ALA A 38 3.21 -25.89 -6.21
CA ALA A 38 2.87 -24.55 -6.66
C ALA A 38 4.03 -23.58 -6.38
N THR A 39 4.92 -23.42 -7.36
CA THR A 39 5.83 -22.28 -7.41
C THR A 39 4.99 -21.06 -7.70
N VAL A 40 4.51 -20.40 -6.64
CA VAL A 40 3.99 -19.05 -6.74
C VAL A 40 5.18 -18.21 -7.18
N GLU A 41 5.27 -17.90 -8.48
CA GLU A 41 6.11 -16.80 -8.91
C GLU A 41 5.59 -15.57 -8.17
N HIS A 42 6.31 -15.19 -7.12
CA HIS A 42 6.16 -13.91 -6.46
C HIS A 42 6.52 -12.84 -7.51
N LYS A 43 5.57 -12.53 -8.39
CA LYS A 43 5.58 -11.26 -9.10
C LYS A 43 5.72 -10.22 -8.00
N SER A 44 6.88 -9.58 -7.96
CA SER A 44 7.18 -8.51 -7.02
C SER A 44 5.94 -7.63 -6.94
N ALA A 45 5.41 -7.47 -5.73
CA ALA A 45 4.17 -6.76 -5.51
C ALA A 45 4.26 -5.43 -6.27
N ARG A 46 3.32 -5.19 -7.19
CA ARG A 46 3.32 -3.95 -7.97
C ARG A 46 2.92 -2.82 -7.03
N ILE A 47 3.92 -2.17 -6.44
CA ILE A 47 3.72 -1.02 -5.55
C ILE A 47 3.31 0.17 -6.42
N PHE A 48 2.08 0.65 -6.24
CA PHE A 48 1.61 1.88 -6.87
C PHE A 48 2.03 3.07 -6.01
N SER A 49 3.22 3.63 -6.24
CA SER A 49 3.66 4.90 -5.65
C SER A 49 3.72 6.00 -6.71
N THR A 50 3.50 7.24 -6.29
CA THR A 50 3.65 8.44 -7.15
C THR A 50 5.12 8.83 -7.37
N GLN A 51 6.02 8.37 -6.50
CA GLN A 51 7.46 8.58 -6.57
C GLN A 51 8.13 7.28 -7.06
N ARG A 52 8.34 7.16 -8.37
CA ARG A 52 9.04 6.02 -8.96
C ARG A 52 10.53 6.37 -9.11
N ARG A 53 11.38 5.77 -8.27
CA ARG A 53 12.80 5.57 -8.57
C ARG A 53 13.00 4.06 -8.59
N ASP A 54 13.25 3.52 -9.79
CA ASP A 54 13.31 2.07 -10.00
C ASP A 54 14.46 1.42 -9.21
N ASP A 55 15.51 2.19 -8.86
CA ASP A 55 16.66 1.73 -8.06
C ASP A 55 16.33 1.48 -6.56
N GLU A 56 15.23 2.01 -6.03
CA GLU A 56 14.87 1.86 -4.61
C GLU A 56 14.02 0.61 -4.33
N LEU A 57 13.52 -0.08 -5.37
CA LEU A 57 12.64 -1.24 -5.21
C LEU A 57 13.36 -2.45 -4.62
N GLU A 58 14.65 -2.62 -4.88
CA GLU A 58 15.43 -3.75 -4.34
C GLU A 58 15.72 -3.61 -2.83
N ASN A 59 15.71 -2.37 -2.31
CA ASN A 59 15.96 -2.07 -0.89
C ASN A 59 14.67 -1.75 -0.12
N LEU A 60 13.51 -1.93 -0.74
CA LEU A 60 12.24 -1.55 -0.13
C LEU A 60 11.82 -2.61 0.88
N GLU A 61 11.97 -2.30 2.16
CA GLU A 61 11.58 -3.20 3.25
C GLU A 61 10.04 -3.32 3.32
N ILE A 62 9.51 -4.41 2.76
CA ILE A 62 8.07 -4.73 2.82
C ILE A 62 7.76 -5.37 4.16
N ARG A 63 6.94 -4.71 4.98
CA ARG A 63 6.49 -5.25 6.28
C ARG A 63 5.01 -5.63 6.25
N PRO A 64 4.62 -6.80 6.79
CA PRO A 64 3.22 -7.20 6.87
C PRO A 64 2.45 -6.24 7.79
N TYR A 65 1.31 -5.73 7.31
CA TYR A 65 0.44 -4.82 8.07
C TYR A 65 -0.77 -5.58 8.62
N ASP A 66 -0.97 -5.54 9.93
CA ASP A 66 -2.13 -6.18 10.59
C ASP A 66 -3.37 -5.27 10.54
N PHE A 67 -4.22 -5.51 9.54
CA PHE A 67 -5.48 -4.76 9.36
C PHE A 67 -6.51 -4.99 10.47
N LYS A 68 -6.35 -6.00 11.34
CA LYS A 68 -7.28 -6.27 12.45
C LYS A 68 -7.03 -5.36 13.64
N ARG A 69 -5.84 -4.77 13.74
CA ARG A 69 -5.46 -3.80 14.77
C ARG A 69 -5.09 -2.48 14.11
N PRO A 70 -6.06 -1.61 13.82
CA PRO A 70 -5.85 -0.36 13.11
C PRO A 70 -5.22 0.70 14.03
N GLU A 71 -4.09 0.40 14.69
CA GLU A 71 -3.20 1.49 15.06
C GLU A 71 -2.72 2.12 13.75
N ARG A 72 -3.32 3.27 13.43
CA ARG A 72 -3.14 4.00 12.17
C ARG A 72 -1.69 4.47 11.95
N VAL A 73 -0.84 4.32 12.96
CA VAL A 73 0.55 4.75 12.99
C VAL A 73 1.39 3.60 13.54
N SER A 74 2.40 3.14 12.80
CA SER A 74 3.28 2.07 13.29
C SER A 74 4.17 2.57 14.43
N LYS A 75 4.67 1.65 15.26
CA LYS A 75 5.60 2.01 16.36
C LYS A 75 6.84 2.77 15.87
N ASP A 76 7.33 2.45 14.69
CA ASP A 76 8.50 3.14 14.12
C ASP A 76 8.15 4.55 13.68
N GLN A 77 6.93 4.78 13.16
CA GLN A 77 6.44 6.13 12.87
C GLN A 77 6.26 6.95 14.15
N MET A 78 5.81 6.32 15.25
CA MET A 78 5.76 6.97 16.57
C MET A 78 7.16 7.35 17.08
N ARG A 79 8.15 6.47 16.92
CA ARG A 79 9.55 6.78 17.27
C ARG A 79 10.10 7.93 16.44
N ALA A 80 9.84 7.94 15.14
CA ALA A 80 10.26 9.03 14.26
C ALA A 80 9.64 10.37 14.69
N LEU A 81 8.35 10.39 15.04
CA LEU A 81 7.68 11.57 15.59
C LEU A 81 8.31 12.02 16.91
N GLN A 82 8.65 11.09 17.79
CA GLN A 82 9.30 11.42 19.06
C GLN A 82 10.66 12.11 18.84
N THR A 83 11.51 11.54 17.99
CA THR A 83 12.82 12.13 17.65
C THR A 83 12.68 13.53 17.03
N LEU A 84 11.68 13.73 16.16
CA LEU A 84 11.41 15.05 15.57
C LEU A 84 11.04 16.08 16.64
N HIS A 85 10.16 15.72 17.59
CA HIS A 85 9.75 16.62 18.66
C HIS A 85 10.86 16.89 19.67
N GLU A 86 11.76 15.94 19.92
CA GLU A 86 12.94 16.15 20.76
C GLU A 86 13.87 17.21 20.17
N GLY A 87 14.12 17.14 18.85
CA GLY A 87 14.88 18.14 18.12
C GLY A 87 14.22 19.52 18.15
N PHE A 88 12.90 19.57 17.94
CA PHE A 88 12.12 20.80 18.04
C PHE A 88 12.21 21.42 19.43
N ALA A 89 11.97 20.65 20.50
CA ALA A 89 11.99 21.12 21.88
C ALA A 89 13.35 21.73 22.25
N ARG A 90 14.46 21.10 21.85
CA ARG A 90 15.81 21.62 22.07
C ARG A 90 16.01 22.97 21.38
N ASN A 91 15.67 23.08 20.11
CA ASN A 91 15.86 24.31 19.33
C ASN A 91 14.94 25.44 19.83
N PHE A 92 13.69 25.11 20.13
CA PHE A 92 12.71 26.04 20.66
C PHE A 92 13.11 26.57 22.04
N GLY A 93 13.56 25.69 22.94
CA GLY A 93 14.07 26.09 24.27
C GLY A 93 15.27 27.03 24.18
N ALA A 94 16.22 26.77 23.27
CA ALA A 94 17.37 27.65 23.04
C ALA A 94 16.94 29.03 22.52
N SER A 95 16.03 29.07 21.54
CA SER A 95 15.51 30.32 20.97
C SER A 95 14.73 31.14 22.02
N LEU A 96 13.86 30.49 22.78
CA LEU A 96 13.03 31.14 23.79
C LEU A 96 13.86 31.64 24.97
N SER A 97 14.88 30.89 25.39
CA SER A 97 15.86 31.31 26.40
C SER A 97 16.59 32.59 25.98
N GLY A 98 17.04 32.65 24.72
CA GLY A 98 17.67 33.85 24.16
C GLY A 98 16.71 35.05 24.08
N PHE A 99 15.45 34.81 23.74
CA PHE A 99 14.42 35.85 23.65
C PHE A 99 14.06 36.44 25.02
N LEU A 100 13.82 35.58 26.02
CA LEU A 100 13.38 35.99 27.35
C LEU A 100 14.52 36.40 28.28
N ARG A 101 15.78 36.08 27.92
CA ARG A 101 16.96 36.23 28.79
C ARG A 101 16.82 35.47 30.12
N THR A 102 16.14 34.34 30.09
CA THR A 102 15.91 33.47 31.25
C THR A 102 16.13 32.01 30.86
N ILE A 103 16.56 31.17 31.80
CA ILE A 103 16.72 29.73 31.56
C ILE A 103 15.34 29.10 31.33
N VAL A 104 15.15 28.50 30.16
CA VAL A 104 13.92 27.78 29.79
C VAL A 104 14.26 26.33 29.46
N GLU A 105 13.56 25.39 30.09
CA GLU A 105 13.66 23.95 29.81
C GLU A 105 12.37 23.48 29.12
N VAL A 106 12.50 22.83 27.96
CA VAL A 106 11.38 22.28 27.19
C VAL A 106 11.56 20.78 27.03
N LYS A 107 10.54 20.00 27.39
CA LYS A 107 10.53 18.54 27.34
C LYS A 107 9.36 18.03 26.51
N VAL A 108 9.57 16.97 25.75
CA VAL A 108 8.51 16.26 25.04
C VAL A 108 7.71 15.44 26.05
N ALA A 109 6.39 15.58 26.07
CA ALA A 109 5.52 14.75 26.89
C ALA A 109 5.40 13.37 26.25
N THR A 110 5.72 12.33 27.03
CA THR A 110 5.67 10.92 26.63
C THR A 110 4.43 10.24 27.18
#